data_AF-A0A1I1LPM7-F1
#
_entry.id   AF-A0A1I1LPM7-F1
#
_cell.length_a   1.000
_cell.length_b   1.000
_cell.length_c   1.000
_cell.angle_alpha   90.00
_cell.angle_beta   90.00
_cell.angle_gamma   90.00
#
_symmetry.space_group_name_H-M   'P 1'
#
loop_
_entity.id
_entity.type
_entity.pdbx_description
1 polymer ?
#
loop_
_entity_poly.entity_id
_entity_poly.type
_entity_poly.pdbx_seq_one_letter_code
_entity_poly.pdbx_strand_id
1 'polypeptide(L)'
;MQRRKHSIEFKQQVVQEAIETGNKALVANNHILGFASLYLLENFIHNLFVYPDFSGKGVGRKLLSASIEKMNKLLRLKCVSENKKAMKFHENKGWKKVIEEREPGERYWLWYMNREREFLGKKRIIFLGLCFSVLLVVFLYPKGYSGKFVQWGGDNVHSVNTDILETNHIPYEIKDNKVYIPEDAFDRAIWCCS
;
A
#
# COMPACT_ATOMS: atom_id res chain seq x y z
N MET A 1 -37.11 29.08 18.25
CA MET A 1 -37.46 30.01 17.15
C MET A 1 -36.12 30.59 16.68
N GLN A 2 -35.49 30.23 15.56
CA GLN A 2 -36.01 29.98 14.21
C GLN A 2 -35.05 28.99 13.49
N ARG A 3 -35.52 27.77 13.18
CA ARG A 3 -34.89 26.91 12.15
C ARG A 3 -35.07 27.63 10.81
N ARG A 4 -34.09 28.42 10.36
CA ARG A 4 -34.14 29.05 9.04
C ARG A 4 -33.69 28.05 7.97
N LYS A 5 -34.71 27.39 7.41
CA LYS A 5 -34.91 26.99 6.01
C LYS A 5 -33.65 26.72 5.16
N HIS A 6 -33.47 25.44 4.83
CA HIS A 6 -32.87 25.00 3.58
C HIS A 6 -33.69 25.53 2.38
N SER A 7 -33.44 26.75 1.91
CA SER A 7 -33.90 27.16 0.57
C SER A 7 -33.02 26.49 -0.49
N ILE A 8 -33.59 26.23 -1.66
CA ILE A 8 -32.86 25.68 -2.81
C ILE A 8 -31.73 26.64 -3.24
N GLU A 9 -31.98 27.95 -3.14
CA GLU A 9 -31.01 29.01 -3.44
C GLU A 9 -29.79 28.94 -2.52
N PHE A 10 -29.98 28.70 -1.22
CA PHE A 10 -28.84 28.55 -0.29
C PHE A 10 -28.00 27.32 -0.64
N LYS A 11 -28.65 26.20 -1.02
CA LYS A 11 -27.94 25.00 -1.48
C LYS A 11 -27.18 25.26 -2.79
N GLN A 12 -27.75 26.03 -3.72
CA GLN A 12 -27.12 26.40 -4.99
C GLN A 12 -25.94 27.36 -4.79
N GLN A 13 -26.07 28.32 -3.87
CA GLN A 13 -25.01 29.25 -3.51
C GLN A 13 -23.79 28.52 -2.94
N VAL A 14 -24.00 27.58 -2.00
CA VAL A 14 -22.91 26.77 -1.43
C VAL A 14 -22.21 25.91 -2.50
N VAL A 15 -22.94 25.44 -3.51
CA VAL A 15 -22.37 24.65 -4.62
C VAL A 15 -21.58 25.54 -5.57
N GLN A 16 -22.10 26.71 -5.90
CA GLN A 16 -21.44 27.67 -6.77
C GLN A 16 -20.13 28.16 -6.12
N GLU A 17 -20.20 28.56 -4.85
CA GLU A 17 -19.03 28.92 -4.06
C GLU A 17 -18.06 27.75 -3.95
N ALA A 18 -18.56 26.52 -3.78
CA ALA A 18 -17.71 25.35 -3.75
C ALA A 18 -16.98 25.07 -5.08
N ILE A 19 -17.64 25.31 -6.21
CA ILE A 19 -17.04 25.17 -7.54
C ILE A 19 -15.97 26.26 -7.74
N GLU A 20 -16.26 27.50 -7.36
CA GLU A 20 -15.38 28.66 -7.54
C GLU A 20 -14.14 28.61 -6.65
N THR A 21 -14.25 28.08 -5.42
CA THR A 21 -13.16 28.04 -4.44
C THR A 21 -12.34 26.74 -4.46
N GLY A 22 -12.68 25.79 -5.33
CA GLY A 22 -11.97 24.51 -5.43
C GLY A 22 -12.37 23.45 -4.39
N ASN A 23 -13.50 23.67 -3.72
CA ASN A 23 -14.15 22.70 -2.83
C ASN A 23 -14.75 21.51 -3.62
N LYS A 24 -15.27 20.50 -2.93
CA LYS A 24 -15.81 19.27 -3.51
C LYS A 24 -17.29 19.10 -3.19
N ALA A 25 -18.11 18.86 -4.21
CA ALA A 25 -19.48 18.40 -4.05
C ALA A 25 -19.63 17.00 -4.66
N LEU A 26 -20.40 16.13 -4.01
CA LEU A 26 -20.83 14.86 -4.60
C LEU A 26 -22.27 15.00 -5.07
N VAL A 27 -22.49 14.81 -6.37
CA VAL A 27 -23.80 14.92 -7.02
C VAL A 27 -24.19 13.57 -7.60
N ALA A 28 -25.46 13.17 -7.43
CA ALA A 28 -26.06 12.02 -8.11
C ALA A 28 -27.48 12.37 -8.55
N ASN A 29 -27.86 12.03 -9.78
CA ASN A 29 -29.18 12.32 -10.36
C ASN A 29 -29.58 13.80 -10.19
N ASN A 30 -28.67 14.74 -10.47
CA ASN A 30 -28.83 16.19 -10.27
C ASN A 30 -29.10 16.63 -8.82
N HIS A 31 -28.95 15.75 -7.83
CA HIS A 31 -29.07 16.09 -6.41
C HIS A 31 -27.71 16.05 -5.71
N ILE A 32 -27.43 17.07 -4.90
CA ILE A 32 -26.24 17.11 -4.05
C ILE A 32 -26.46 16.17 -2.87
N LEU A 33 -25.64 15.12 -2.81
CA LEU A 33 -25.68 14.14 -1.72
C LEU A 33 -24.85 14.57 -0.52
N GLY A 34 -23.91 15.50 -0.73
CA GLY A 34 -23.05 16.08 0.29
C GLY A 34 -21.96 16.94 -0.32
N PHE A 35 -21.24 17.66 0.52
CA PHE A 35 -20.14 18.53 0.11
C PHE A 35 -19.02 18.54 1.14
N ALA A 36 -17.83 18.96 0.69
CA ALA A 36 -16.67 19.20 1.51
C ALA A 36 -15.98 20.49 1.06
N SER A 37 -15.59 21.35 2.00
CA SER A 37 -14.77 22.53 1.71
C SER A 37 -13.33 22.32 2.15
N LEU A 38 -12.39 22.73 1.30
CA LEU A 38 -10.98 22.34 1.37
C LEU A 38 -10.08 23.56 1.29
N TYR A 39 -9.19 23.72 2.27
CA TYR A 39 -8.07 24.66 2.17
C TYR A 39 -6.83 23.85 1.78
N LEU A 40 -6.56 23.78 0.48
CA LEU A 40 -5.54 22.88 -0.10
C LEU A 40 -4.12 23.21 0.36
N LEU A 41 -3.75 24.49 0.41
CA LEU A 41 -2.43 24.94 0.89
C LEU A 41 -2.18 24.51 2.34
N GLU A 42 -3.25 24.45 3.12
CA GLU A 42 -3.24 24.13 4.54
C GLU A 42 -3.50 22.65 4.86
N ASN A 43 -3.78 21.85 3.83
CA ASN A 43 -4.24 20.45 3.93
C ASN A 43 -5.40 20.29 4.93
N PHE A 44 -6.34 21.24 4.92
CA PHE A 44 -7.40 21.32 5.91
C PHE A 44 -8.77 21.08 5.28
N ILE A 45 -9.51 20.13 5.83
CA ILE A 45 -10.92 19.89 5.50
C ILE A 45 -11.73 20.71 6.47
N HIS A 46 -12.27 21.83 5.98
CA HIS A 46 -13.00 22.79 6.80
C HIS A 46 -14.43 22.32 7.06
N ASN A 47 -15.12 21.85 6.02
CA ASN A 47 -16.47 21.30 6.14
C ASN A 47 -16.54 19.92 5.47
N LEU A 48 -17.36 19.03 6.03
CA LEU A 48 -17.71 17.75 5.42
C LEU A 48 -19.14 17.38 5.84
N PHE A 49 -20.09 17.59 4.95
CA PHE A 49 -21.50 17.36 5.22
C PHE A 49 -22.10 16.34 4.25
N VAL A 50 -23.02 15.54 4.77
CA VAL A 50 -23.80 14.57 4.02
C VAL A 50 -25.27 14.92 4.20
N TYR A 51 -26.02 14.93 3.11
CA TYR A 51 -27.46 15.14 3.15
C TYR A 51 -28.13 14.07 4.04
N PRO A 52 -29.06 14.42 4.94
CA PRO A 52 -29.58 13.49 5.96
C PRO A 52 -30.04 12.13 5.42
N ASP A 53 -30.78 12.13 4.30
CA ASP A 53 -31.33 10.91 3.66
C ASP A 53 -30.25 9.98 3.06
N PHE A 54 -29.02 10.47 2.96
CA PHE A 54 -27.86 9.75 2.45
C PHE A 54 -26.79 9.47 3.52
N SER A 55 -27.08 9.84 4.77
CA SER A 55 -26.25 9.46 5.92
C SER A 55 -26.20 7.93 6.07
N GLY A 56 -25.03 7.39 6.40
CA GLY A 56 -24.83 5.93 6.50
C GLY A 56 -24.70 5.19 5.15
N LYS A 57 -24.98 5.84 4.01
CA LYS A 57 -24.91 5.22 2.66
C LYS A 57 -23.53 5.36 1.98
N GLY A 58 -22.50 5.70 2.75
CA GLY A 58 -21.12 5.81 2.24
C GLY A 58 -20.74 7.14 1.54
N VAL A 59 -21.65 8.11 1.44
CA VAL A 59 -21.37 9.43 0.83
C VAL A 59 -20.22 10.16 1.50
N GLY A 60 -20.25 10.27 2.85
CA GLY A 60 -19.17 10.92 3.60
C GLY A 60 -17.80 10.26 3.41
N ARG A 61 -17.78 8.93 3.22
CA ARG A 61 -16.54 8.19 2.90
C ARG A 61 -16.00 8.58 1.54
N LYS A 62 -16.86 8.66 0.52
CA LYS A 62 -16.47 9.04 -0.84
C LYS A 62 -15.96 10.49 -0.89
N LEU A 63 -16.67 11.41 -0.23
CA LEU A 63 -16.24 12.80 -0.11
C LEU A 63 -14.88 12.91 0.60
N LEU A 64 -14.73 12.27 1.76
CA LEU A 64 -13.49 12.28 2.51
C LEU A 64 -12.31 11.74 1.69
N SER A 65 -12.50 10.61 0.98
CA SER A 65 -11.46 10.04 0.10
C SER A 65 -11.04 11.00 -1.00
N ALA A 66 -12.01 11.57 -1.72
CA ALA A 66 -11.76 12.50 -2.81
C ALA A 66 -11.09 13.81 -2.33
N SER A 67 -11.38 14.25 -1.11
CA SER A 67 -10.70 15.39 -0.47
C SER A 67 -9.25 15.07 -0.15
N ILE A 68 -8.98 13.91 0.45
CA ILE A 68 -7.63 13.47 0.85
C ILE A 68 -6.71 13.32 -0.38
N GLU A 69 -7.23 12.83 -1.51
CA GLU A 69 -6.47 12.65 -2.75
C GLU A 69 -5.85 13.95 -3.29
N LYS A 70 -6.48 15.10 -3.01
CA LYS A 70 -5.99 16.42 -3.45
C LYS A 70 -5.00 17.08 -2.50
N MET A 71 -4.85 16.57 -1.29
CA MET A 71 -4.03 17.18 -0.25
C MET A 71 -2.68 16.48 -0.13
N ASN A 72 -1.78 17.04 0.67
CA ASN A 72 -0.46 16.48 0.99
C ASN A 72 -0.52 15.49 2.16
N LYS A 73 0.62 15.18 2.78
CA LYS A 73 0.78 14.04 3.70
C LYS A 73 0.18 14.26 5.10
N LEU A 74 0.20 15.50 5.59
CA LEU A 74 -0.30 15.89 6.91
C LEU A 74 -1.63 16.61 6.73
N LEU A 75 -2.72 15.92 7.05
CA LEU A 75 -4.07 16.46 6.89
C LEU A 75 -4.66 16.86 8.23
N ARG A 76 -5.49 17.89 8.19
CA ARG A 76 -6.19 18.44 9.35
C ARG A 76 -7.68 18.52 9.09
N LEU A 77 -8.48 18.36 10.14
CA LEU A 77 -9.90 18.73 10.13
C LEU A 77 -10.34 19.21 11.51
N LYS A 78 -11.43 19.97 11.55
CA LYS A 78 -12.12 20.40 12.77
C LYS A 78 -13.48 19.70 12.84
N CYS A 79 -13.85 19.21 14.02
CA CYS A 79 -15.15 18.54 14.21
C CYS A 79 -15.78 18.96 15.54
N VAL A 80 -17.06 19.35 15.50
CA VAL A 80 -17.85 19.70 16.70
C VAL A 80 -17.85 18.53 17.69
N SER A 81 -17.47 18.79 18.93
CA SER A 81 -17.28 17.79 19.98
C SER A 81 -18.56 17.03 20.34
N GLU A 82 -19.72 17.68 20.23
CA GLU A 82 -21.04 17.11 20.48
C GLU A 82 -21.49 16.16 19.36
N ASN A 83 -20.93 16.27 18.15
CA ASN A 83 -21.30 15.42 17.02
C ASN A 83 -20.66 14.03 17.10
N LYS A 84 -21.13 13.21 18.05
CA LYS A 84 -20.56 11.87 18.33
C LYS A 84 -20.53 10.95 17.11
N LYS A 85 -21.49 11.11 16.17
CA LYS A 85 -21.51 10.36 14.91
C LYS A 85 -20.33 10.72 14.02
N ALA A 86 -20.05 12.02 13.82
CA ALA A 86 -18.90 12.48 13.06
C ALA A 86 -17.58 12.12 13.77
N MET A 87 -17.50 12.27 15.09
CA MET A 87 -16.32 11.88 15.87
C MET A 87 -15.97 10.41 15.63
N LYS A 88 -16.93 9.49 15.79
CA LYS A 88 -16.74 8.05 15.54
C LYS A 88 -16.39 7.75 14.08
N PHE A 89 -16.98 8.49 13.13
CA PHE A 89 -16.65 8.36 11.71
C PHE A 89 -15.17 8.68 11.44
N HIS A 90 -14.64 9.78 11.99
CA HIS A 90 -13.24 10.16 11.82
C HIS A 90 -12.27 9.20 12.54
N GLU A 91 -12.59 8.74 13.77
CA GLU A 91 -11.79 7.72 14.49
C GLU A 91 -11.66 6.43 13.68
N ASN A 92 -12.77 5.93 13.14
CA ASN A 92 -12.80 4.74 12.28
C ASN A 92 -12.01 4.90 10.97
N LYS A 93 -11.67 6.14 10.60
CA LYS A 93 -10.87 6.48 9.42
C LYS A 93 -9.41 6.78 9.75
N GLY A 94 -8.99 6.51 10.99
CA GLY A 94 -7.59 6.62 11.40
C GLY A 94 -7.17 8.03 11.84
N TRP A 95 -8.09 8.99 11.85
CA TRP A 95 -7.81 10.34 12.35
C TRP A 95 -7.58 10.30 13.86
N LYS A 96 -6.70 11.19 14.35
CA LYS A 96 -6.36 11.31 15.77
C LYS A 96 -6.73 12.68 16.29
N LYS A 97 -7.46 12.71 17.41
CA LYS A 97 -7.72 13.93 18.19
C LYS A 97 -6.40 14.46 18.73
N VAL A 98 -6.20 15.78 18.64
CA VAL A 98 -5.01 16.44 19.18
C VAL A 98 -5.40 17.41 20.28
N ILE A 99 -6.25 18.39 19.99
CA ILE A 99 -6.67 19.41 20.95
C ILE A 99 -8.17 19.69 20.79
N GLU A 100 -8.83 19.94 21.92
CA GLU A 100 -10.19 20.48 21.94
C GLU A 100 -10.13 21.99 22.15
N GLU A 101 -10.61 22.74 21.17
CA GLU A 101 -10.72 24.19 21.23
C GLU A 101 -12.12 24.57 21.70
N ARG A 102 -12.19 25.70 22.40
CA ARG A 102 -13.46 26.33 22.78
C ARG A 102 -13.59 27.66 22.05
N GLU A 103 -14.66 27.79 21.29
CA GLU A 103 -15.13 29.07 20.76
C GLU A 103 -16.43 29.44 21.51
N PRO A 104 -16.82 30.73 21.57
CA PRO A 104 -18.05 31.13 22.24
C PRO A 104 -19.26 30.34 21.71
N GLY A 105 -19.79 29.44 22.55
CA GLY A 105 -20.97 28.63 22.24
C GLY A 105 -20.72 27.21 21.70
N GLU A 106 -19.51 26.86 21.27
CA GLU A 106 -19.23 25.54 20.69
C GLU A 106 -17.82 25.02 21.01
N ARG A 107 -17.69 23.69 21.04
CA ARG A 107 -16.42 23.00 21.23
C ARG A 107 -16.07 22.19 20.01
N TYR A 108 -14.79 22.14 19.71
CA TYR A 108 -14.31 21.45 18.52
C TYR A 108 -13.05 20.69 18.81
N TRP A 109 -12.97 19.47 18.31
CA TRP A 109 -11.71 18.75 18.22
C TRP A 109 -11.00 19.10 16.93
N LEU A 110 -9.72 19.45 17.03
CA LEU A 110 -8.78 19.40 15.92
C LEU A 110 -8.22 17.99 15.79
N TRP A 111 -8.22 17.50 14.55
CA TRP A 111 -7.80 16.16 14.20
C TRP A 111 -6.68 16.18 13.18
N TYR A 112 -5.78 15.21 13.29
CA TYR A 112 -4.68 15.03 12.35
C TYR A 112 -4.64 13.62 11.79
N MET A 113 -4.18 13.51 10.55
CA MET A 113 -3.88 12.24 9.90
C MET A 113 -2.58 12.36 9.10
N ASN A 114 -1.66 11.41 9.32
CA ASN A 114 -0.43 11.30 8.55
C ASN A 114 -0.50 10.08 7.61
N ARG A 115 -0.51 10.33 6.30
CA ARG A 115 -0.59 9.27 5.27
C ARG A 115 0.68 8.42 5.13
N GLU A 116 1.83 8.85 5.64
CA GLU A 116 3.06 8.03 5.56
C GLU A 116 2.95 6.75 6.40
N ARG A 117 2.20 6.78 7.51
CA ARG A 117 2.02 5.59 8.36
C ARG A 117 1.25 4.46 7.66
N GLU A 118 0.33 4.79 6.74
CA GLU A 118 -0.36 3.77 5.93
C GLU A 118 0.54 3.21 4.81
N PHE A 119 1.43 4.03 4.25
CA PHE A 119 2.34 3.63 3.18
C PHE A 119 3.45 2.70 3.69
N LEU A 120 3.99 2.94 4.89
CA LEU A 120 5.01 2.11 5.52
C LEU A 120 4.49 0.70 5.86
N GLY A 121 3.23 0.57 6.30
CA GLY A 121 2.62 -0.73 6.64
C GLY A 121 2.46 -1.64 5.43
N LYS A 122 1.97 -1.11 4.30
CA LYS A 122 1.82 -1.87 3.04
C LYS A 122 3.17 -2.25 2.43
N LYS A 123 4.14 -1.33 2.44
CA LYS A 123 5.51 -1.64 1.96
C LYS A 123 6.18 -2.71 2.82
N ARG A 124 6.04 -2.69 4.15
CA ARG A 124 6.61 -3.74 5.04
C ARG A 124 6.07 -5.14 4.73
N ILE A 125 4.77 -5.27 4.49
CA ILE A 125 4.15 -6.56 4.15
C ILE A 125 4.62 -7.05 2.77
N ILE A 126 4.69 -6.15 1.78
CA ILE A 126 5.19 -6.48 0.44
C ILE A 126 6.68 -6.84 0.48
N PHE A 127 7.50 -6.10 1.25
CA PHE A 127 8.92 -6.38 1.42
C PHE A 127 9.17 -7.70 2.14
N LEU A 128 8.43 -8.00 3.22
CA LEU A 128 8.53 -9.30 3.89
C LEU A 128 8.11 -10.44 2.97
N GLY A 129 7.05 -10.27 2.19
CA GLY A 129 6.59 -11.26 1.21
C GLY A 129 7.61 -11.50 0.09
N LEU A 130 8.22 -10.45 -0.44
CA LEU A 130 9.28 -10.55 -1.45
C LEU A 130 10.54 -11.22 -0.88
N CYS A 131 11.01 -10.83 0.30
CA CYS A 131 12.16 -11.49 0.95
C CYS A 131 11.89 -12.96 1.25
N PHE A 132 10.68 -13.31 1.71
CA PHE A 132 10.30 -14.70 1.95
C PHE A 132 10.22 -15.52 0.65
N SER A 133 9.73 -14.92 -0.44
CA SER A 133 9.71 -15.58 -1.76
C SER A 133 11.13 -15.81 -2.32
N VAL A 134 12.06 -14.86 -2.15
CA VAL A 134 13.46 -15.02 -2.57
C VAL A 134 14.17 -16.09 -1.75
N LEU A 135 13.96 -16.11 -0.43
CA LEU A 135 14.49 -17.16 0.44
C LEU A 135 13.92 -18.54 0.09
N LEU A 136 12.63 -18.64 -0.24
CA LEU A 136 12.00 -19.88 -0.67
C LEU A 136 12.55 -20.38 -2.03
N VAL A 137 12.80 -19.47 -2.98
CA VAL A 137 13.41 -19.81 -4.28
C VAL A 137 14.85 -20.30 -4.11
N VAL A 138 15.65 -19.69 -3.22
CA VAL A 138 17.02 -20.14 -2.95
C VAL A 138 17.05 -21.49 -2.21
N PHE A 139 16.06 -21.76 -1.35
CA PHE A 139 15.99 -23.01 -0.58
C PHE A 139 15.38 -24.19 -1.38
N LEU A 140 14.52 -23.90 -2.37
CA LEU A 140 13.88 -24.91 -3.21
C LEU A 140 14.52 -25.06 -4.59
N TYR A 141 15.50 -24.24 -4.97
CA TYR A 141 16.29 -24.50 -6.18
C TYR A 141 17.19 -25.72 -5.92
N PRO A 142 17.02 -26.84 -6.63
CA PRO A 142 18.01 -27.90 -6.58
C PRO A 142 19.36 -27.31 -7.00
N LYS A 143 20.43 -27.68 -6.29
CA LYS A 143 21.80 -27.23 -6.57
C LYS A 143 22.19 -27.58 -8.02
N GLY A 144 21.90 -26.64 -8.91
CA GLY A 144 22.87 -26.01 -9.81
C GLY A 144 23.18 -26.67 -11.14
N TYR A 145 22.65 -27.86 -11.46
CA TYR A 145 22.92 -28.50 -12.75
C TYR A 145 21.68 -29.19 -13.31
N SER A 146 21.42 -28.95 -14.59
CA SER A 146 20.26 -29.40 -15.35
C SER A 146 20.63 -30.03 -16.69
N GLY A 147 21.91 -29.97 -17.06
CA GLY A 147 22.44 -30.55 -18.29
C GLY A 147 22.41 -32.07 -18.27
N LYS A 148 22.45 -32.66 -19.48
CA LYS A 148 22.62 -34.10 -19.63
C LYS A 148 24.01 -34.51 -19.13
N PHE A 149 24.13 -35.71 -18.60
CA PHE A 149 25.42 -36.25 -18.18
C PHE A 149 26.28 -36.59 -19.40
N VAL A 150 27.46 -35.98 -19.49
CA VAL A 150 28.48 -36.18 -20.53
C VAL A 150 29.75 -36.75 -19.91
N GLN A 151 30.53 -37.52 -20.67
CA GLN A 151 31.75 -38.15 -20.17
C GLN A 151 32.78 -37.07 -19.77
N TRP A 152 33.38 -37.23 -18.59
CA TRP A 152 34.42 -36.37 -18.03
C TRP A 152 35.73 -37.15 -17.87
N GLY A 153 36.80 -36.67 -18.50
CA GLY A 153 38.13 -37.28 -18.43
C GLY A 153 38.31 -38.54 -19.29
N GLY A 154 39.27 -39.39 -18.91
CA GLY A 154 39.70 -40.55 -19.69
C GLY A 154 38.74 -41.74 -19.67
N ASP A 155 39.12 -42.85 -20.32
CA ASP A 155 38.28 -44.05 -20.47
C ASP A 155 38.16 -44.92 -19.21
N ASN A 156 38.69 -44.47 -18.07
CA ASN A 156 38.69 -45.19 -16.81
C ASN A 156 38.50 -44.23 -15.62
N VAL A 157 37.67 -44.59 -14.64
CA VAL A 157 37.44 -43.83 -13.40
C VAL A 157 38.75 -43.53 -12.66
N HIS A 158 39.72 -44.45 -12.68
CA HIS A 158 41.02 -44.24 -12.04
C HIS A 158 41.90 -43.17 -12.71
N SER A 159 41.53 -42.72 -13.92
CA SER A 159 42.19 -41.61 -14.61
C SER A 159 41.63 -40.23 -14.23
N VAL A 160 40.58 -40.18 -13.41
CA VAL A 160 39.88 -38.97 -13.01
C VAL A 160 39.99 -38.79 -11.50
N ASN A 161 40.39 -37.58 -11.06
CA ASN A 161 40.39 -37.24 -9.64
C ASN A 161 38.98 -36.81 -9.21
N THR A 162 38.19 -37.76 -8.71
CA THR A 162 36.80 -37.53 -8.25
C THR A 162 36.72 -36.64 -7.01
N ASP A 163 37.77 -36.58 -6.19
CA ASP A 163 37.81 -35.76 -4.97
C ASP A 163 37.70 -34.26 -5.31
N ILE A 164 38.22 -33.85 -6.46
CA ILE A 164 38.10 -32.47 -6.97
C ILE A 164 36.62 -32.16 -7.28
N LEU A 165 35.89 -33.10 -7.87
CA LEU A 165 34.48 -32.92 -8.19
C LEU A 165 33.64 -32.85 -6.90
N GLU A 166 33.91 -33.72 -5.94
CA GLU A 166 33.23 -33.73 -4.63
C GLU A 166 33.47 -32.43 -3.85
N THR A 167 34.74 -32.03 -3.72
CA THR A 167 35.14 -30.80 -3.00
C THR A 167 34.48 -29.56 -3.60
N ASN A 168 34.32 -29.54 -4.92
CA ASN A 168 33.72 -28.42 -5.64
C ASN A 168 32.19 -28.55 -5.81
N HIS A 169 31.58 -29.55 -5.18
CA HIS A 169 30.14 -29.80 -5.22
C HIS A 169 29.63 -29.97 -6.66
N ILE A 170 30.41 -30.62 -7.52
CA ILE A 170 30.04 -30.99 -8.88
C ILE A 170 29.48 -32.43 -8.81
N PRO A 171 28.20 -32.64 -9.14
CA PRO A 171 27.63 -33.99 -9.17
C PRO A 171 28.27 -34.80 -10.31
N TYR A 172 28.50 -36.08 -10.07
CA TYR A 172 29.03 -37.00 -11.06
C TYR A 172 28.40 -38.38 -10.91
N GLU A 173 28.39 -39.14 -12.01
CA GLU A 173 27.96 -40.53 -12.06
C GLU A 173 29.09 -41.40 -12.61
N ILE A 174 29.21 -42.64 -12.11
CA ILE A 174 30.14 -43.63 -12.67
C ILE A 174 29.32 -44.70 -13.38
N LYS A 175 29.55 -44.88 -14.68
CA LYS A 175 28.92 -45.91 -15.52
C LYS A 175 29.97 -46.54 -16.41
N ASP A 176 29.95 -47.87 -16.54
CA ASP A 176 30.89 -48.63 -17.38
C ASP A 176 32.36 -48.24 -17.15
N ASN A 177 32.73 -48.05 -15.88
CA ASN A 177 34.06 -47.62 -15.46
C ASN A 177 34.50 -46.23 -15.96
N LYS A 178 33.56 -45.35 -16.32
CA LYS A 178 33.79 -43.97 -16.78
C LYS A 178 33.03 -42.96 -15.93
N VAL A 179 33.57 -41.75 -15.81
CA VAL A 179 32.96 -40.65 -15.03
C VAL A 179 32.13 -39.77 -15.96
N TYR A 180 30.95 -39.37 -15.51
CA TYR A 180 30.06 -38.47 -16.21
C TYR A 180 29.68 -37.30 -15.30
N ILE A 181 29.65 -36.08 -15.83
CA ILE A 181 29.17 -34.88 -15.14
C ILE A 181 28.07 -34.20 -15.97
N PRO A 182 27.18 -33.39 -15.38
CA PRO A 182 26.26 -32.57 -16.17
C PRO A 182 27.01 -31.67 -17.16
N GLU A 183 26.50 -31.55 -18.38
CA GLU A 183 27.08 -30.70 -19.42
C GLU A 183 27.27 -29.25 -18.95
N ASP A 184 26.33 -28.71 -18.16
CA ASP A 184 26.41 -27.38 -17.57
C ASP A 184 27.38 -27.26 -16.38
N ALA A 185 28.04 -28.36 -15.98
CA ALA A 185 29.14 -28.38 -15.02
C ALA A 185 30.54 -28.37 -15.68
N PHE A 186 30.63 -28.51 -17.01
CA PHE A 186 31.89 -28.77 -17.71
C PHE A 186 32.93 -27.66 -17.51
N ASP A 187 32.53 -26.39 -17.69
CA ASP A 187 33.43 -25.25 -17.48
C ASP A 187 33.96 -25.22 -16.05
N ARG A 188 33.07 -25.43 -15.07
CA ARG A 188 33.46 -25.43 -13.66
C ARG A 188 34.42 -26.57 -13.35
N ALA A 189 34.20 -27.75 -13.91
CA ALA A 189 35.09 -28.89 -13.73
C ALA A 189 36.49 -28.60 -14.31
N ILE A 190 36.60 -27.90 -15.45
CA ILE A 190 37.89 -27.44 -15.99
C ILE A 190 38.60 -26.50 -15.01
N TRP A 191 37.90 -25.48 -14.52
CA TRP A 191 38.46 -24.49 -13.59
C TRP A 191 38.91 -25.07 -12.24
N CYS A 192 38.27 -26.14 -11.79
CA CYS A 192 38.61 -26.80 -10.54
C CYS A 192 39.77 -27.82 -10.68
N CYS A 193 40.08 -28.25 -11.91
CA CYS A 193 41.14 -29.21 -12.21
C CYS A 193 42.50 -28.56 -12.56
N SER A 194 42.56 -27.24 -12.76
CA SER A 194 43.78 -26.45 -12.93
C SER A 194 44.36 -25.99 -11.59
#